data_AF-A0A7I8E838-F1
#
_entry.id   AF-A0A7I8E838-F1
#
_cell.length_a   1.000
_cell.length_b   1.000
_cell.length_c   1.000
_cell.angle_alpha   90.00
_cell.angle_beta   90.00
_cell.angle_gamma   90.00
#
_symmetry.space_group_name_H-M   'P 1'
#
loop_
_entity.id
_entity.type
_entity.pdbx_description
1 polymer ?
#
loop_
_entity_poly.entity_id
_entity_poly.type
_entity_poly.pdbx_seq_one_letter_code
_entity_poly.pdbx_strand_id
1 'polypeptide(L)' 'MRTCKGKVMFSINDHPAIRELFKEFWMEGLDIKYSVGNARGQGERRTTGELVICNWVPEAMGGLF' A
#
# COMPACT_ATOMS: atom_id res chain seq x y z
N MET A 1 8.35 2.19 13.23
CA MET A 1 8.96 2.92 12.10
C MET A 1 9.64 4.23 12.50
N ARG A 2 9.11 5.01 13.46
CA ARG A 2 9.72 6.29 13.88
C ARG A 2 11.18 6.19 14.34
N THR A 3 11.50 5.13 15.08
CA THR A 3 12.84 4.90 15.65
C THR A 3 13.71 3.98 14.78
N CYS A 4 13.20 3.56 13.62
CA CYS A 4 13.96 2.69 12.71
C CYS A 4 15.12 3.49 12.14
N LYS A 5 16.35 2.99 12.31
CA LYS A 5 17.57 3.62 11.76
C LYS A 5 17.68 3.46 10.24
N GLY A 6 16.97 2.49 9.67
CA GLY A 6 16.91 2.23 8.24
C GLY A 6 15.63 2.76 7.60
N LYS A 7 15.64 2.80 6.26
CA LYS A 7 14.46 3.03 5.44
C LYS A 7 13.61 1.77 5.41
N VAL A 8 12.32 1.90 5.72
CA VAL A 8 11.32 0.82 5.73
C VAL A 8 10.16 1.16 4.82
N MET A 9 9.89 0.29 3.86
CA MET A 9 8.71 0.31 2.99
C MET A 9 8.02 -1.03 3.10
N PHE A 10 6.70 -0.99 3.16
CA PHE A 10 5.86 -2.17 3.07
C PHE A 10 4.54 -1.81 2.40
N SER A 11 3.81 -2.84 1.96
CA SER A 11 2.46 -2.71 1.45
C SER A 11 1.48 -3.53 2.30
N ILE A 12 0.24 -3.06 2.37
CA ILE A 12 -0.86 -3.73 3.07
C ILE A 12 -2.20 -3.33 2.45
N ASN A 13 -3.24 -4.13 2.62
CA ASN A 13 -4.59 -3.77 2.18
C ASN A 13 -5.00 -2.37 2.67
N ASP A 14 -5.57 -1.57 1.76
CA ASP A 14 -6.02 -0.22 2.06
C ASP A 14 -7.30 -0.25 2.90
N HIS A 15 -7.16 0.07 4.19
CA HIS A 15 -8.25 0.09 5.16
C HIS A 15 -8.18 1.38 6.00
N PRO A 16 -9.32 2.02 6.33
CA PRO A 16 -9.33 3.28 7.10
C PRO A 16 -8.52 3.22 8.40
N ALA A 17 -8.60 2.11 9.13
CA ALA A 17 -7.84 1.90 10.36
C ALA A 17 -6.32 1.86 10.15
N ILE A 18 -5.85 1.34 9.01
CA ILE A 18 -4.42 1.33 8.66
C ILE A 18 -3.97 2.75 8.32
N ARG A 19 -4.75 3.49 7.51
CA ARG A 19 -4.45 4.89 7.19
C ARG A 19 -4.33 5.75 8.44
N GLU A 20 -5.23 5.55 9.42
CA GLU A 20 -5.15 6.29 10.70
C GLU A 20 -3.93 5.88 11.54
N LEU A 21 -3.64 4.57 11.61
CA LEU A 21 -2.48 4.05 12.35
C LEU A 21 -1.14 4.61 11.82
N PHE A 22 -1.04 4.81 10.50
CA PHE A 22 0.18 5.26 9.84
C PHE A 22 0.09 6.68 9.28
N LYS A 23 -0.87 7.51 9.72
CA LYS A 23 -1.16 8.85 9.17
C LYS A 23 0.00 9.84 9.14
N GLU A 24 1.02 9.61 9.96
CA GLU A 24 2.21 10.46 10.06
C GLU A 24 3.34 10.00 9.13
N PHE A 25 3.15 8.91 8.39
CA PHE A 25 4.09 8.41 7.39
C PHE A 25 3.60 8.74 5.98
N TRP A 26 4.52 8.73 5.02
CA TRP A 26 4.16 8.87 3.62
C TRP A 26 3.43 7.60 3.18
N MET A 27 2.35 7.76 2.41
CA MET A 27 1.52 6.66 1.94
C MET A 27 1.00 6.89 0.52
N GLU A 28 0.94 5.84 -0.29
CA GLU A 28 0.36 5.86 -1.65
C GLU A 28 -0.56 4.65 -1.86
N GLY A 29 -1.77 4.92 -2.35
CA GLY A 29 -2.74 3.87 -2.68
C GLY A 29 -2.52 3.33 -4.08
N LEU A 30 -2.57 2.01 -4.23
CA LEU A 30 -2.40 1.28 -5.48
C LEU A 30 -3.62 0.39 -5.75
N ASP A 31 -4.05 0.35 -7.00
CA ASP A 31 -5.08 -0.58 -7.44
C ASP A 31 -4.44 -1.89 -7.89
N ILE A 32 -4.69 -2.99 -7.16
CA ILE A 32 -4.20 -4.31 -7.54
C ILE A 32 -5.35 -5.24 -7.96
N LYS A 33 -5.05 -6.10 -8.92
CA LYS A 33 -5.95 -7.16 -9.38
C LYS A 33 -5.31 -8.51 -9.09
N TYR A 34 -5.88 -9.27 -8.16
CA TYR A 34 -5.42 -10.64 -7.92
C TYR A 34 -5.46 -11.46 -9.22
N SER A 35 -4.38 -12.20 -9.49
CA SER A 35 -4.26 -13.13 -10.62
C SER A 35 -4.82 -14.51 -10.33
N VAL A 36 -4.99 -14.86 -9.06
CA VAL A 36 -5.47 -16.15 -8.59
C VAL A 36 -6.76 -15.98 -7.79
N GLY A 37 -7.87 -16.40 -8.40
CA GLY A 37 -9.22 -16.43 -7.83
C GLY A 37 -10.12 -17.15 -8.83
N ASN A 38 -10.86 -18.17 -8.39
CA ASN A 38 -11.65 -19.06 -9.25
C ASN A 38 -12.53 -18.29 -10.25
N ALA A 39 -12.12 -18.25 -11.52
CA ALA A 39 -12.82 -17.60 -12.63
C ALA A 39 -14.15 -18.29 -13.05
N ARG A 40 -14.72 -19.15 -12.18
CA ARG A 40 -15.89 -20.00 -12.51
C ARG A 40 -17.22 -19.52 -11.93
N GLY A 41 -17.26 -18.37 -11.26
CA GLY A 41 -18.52 -17.78 -10.78
C GLY A 41 -18.47 -16.27 -10.98
N GLN A 42 -19.42 -15.76 -11.74
CA GLN A 42 -19.59 -14.34 -12.10
C GLN A 42 -19.35 -13.37 -10.93
N GLY A 43 -18.59 -12.32 -11.20
CA GLY A 43 -18.41 -11.17 -10.34
C GLY A 43 -17.10 -10.48 -10.71
N GLU A 44 -17.18 -9.23 -11.14
CA GLU A 44 -16.05 -8.37 -11.51
C GLU A 44 -14.79 -8.68 -10.68
N ARG A 45 -13.64 -8.79 -11.35
CA ARG A 45 -12.33 -8.93 -10.71
C ARG A 45 -12.18 -7.76 -9.75
N ARG A 46 -12.51 -7.98 -8.47
CA ARG A 46 -12.60 -6.94 -7.45
C ARG A 46 -11.24 -6.27 -7.40
N THR A 47 -11.17 -5.03 -7.89
CA THR A 47 -10.00 -4.18 -7.65
C THR A 47 -9.95 -3.99 -6.14
N THR A 48 -8.90 -4.51 -5.52
CA THR A 48 -8.66 -4.31 -4.09
C THR A 48 -7.61 -3.22 -3.97
N GLY A 49 -7.88 -2.21 -3.13
CA GLY A 49 -6.91 -1.18 -2.81
C GLY A 49 -5.80 -1.77 -1.95
N GLU A 50 -4.57 -1.58 -2.39
CA GLU A 50 -3.34 -1.80 -1.61
C GLU A 50 -2.79 -0.43 -1.21
N LEU A 51 -2.09 -0.35 -0.09
CA LEU A 51 -1.50 0.88 0.43
C LEU A 51 -0.01 0.63 0.68
N VAL A 52 0.85 1.40 0.02
CA VAL A 52 2.28 1.46 0.30
C VAL A 52 2.54 2.49 1.38
N ILE A 53 3.39 2.15 2.36
CA ILE A 53 3.73 3.02 3.49
C ILE A 53 5.25 3.08 3.63
N CYS A 54 5.81 4.30 3.69
CA CYS A 54 7.25 4.56 3.79
C CYS A 54 7.60 5.41 5.02
N ASN A 55 8.71 5.10 5.69
CA ASN A 55 9.27 6.00 6.73
C ASN A 55 10.16 7.13 6.18
N TRP A 56 10.14 7.35 4.86
CA TRP A 56 10.78 8.45 4.16
C TRP A 56 9.83 8.96 3.07
N VAL A 57 10.15 10.12 2.50
CA VAL A 57 9.42 10.74 1.38
C VAL A 57 10.10 10.31 0.05
N PRO A 58 9.48 9.43 -0.78
CA PRO A 58 10.10 8.89 -1.99
C PRO A 58 10.51 9.94 -3.03
N GLU A 59 9.81 11.06 -3.10
CA GLU A 59 10.09 12.15 -4.03
C GLU A 59 11.48 12.76 -3.80
N ALA A 60 11.99 12.72 -2.57
CA ALA A 60 13.36 13.14 -2.26
C ALA A 60 14.44 12.21 -2.84
N MET A 61 14.04 11.06 -3.40
CA MET A 61 14.91 10.04 -3.99
C MET A 61 14.61 9.77 -5.48
N GLY A 62 13.89 10.67 -6.14
CA GLY A 62 13.54 10.52 -7.55
C GLY A 62 12.20 9.83 -7.81
N GLY A 63 11.41 9.58 -6.76
CA GLY A 63 10.10 8.94 -6.85
C GLY A 63 10.06 7.57 -6.18
N LEU A 64 8.86 6.98 -6.13
CA LEU A 64 8.68 5.60 -5.67
C LEU A 64 8.93 4.57 -6.79
N PHE A 65 8.63 4.95 -8.04
CA PHE A 65 8.73 4.11 -9.25
C PHE A 65 9.52 4.83 -10.35
#